data_AF-A0AAW8KKP6-F1
#
_entry.id   AF-A0AAW8KKP6-F1
#
_cell.length_a   1.000
_cell.length_b   1.000
_cell.length_c   1.000
_cell.angle_alpha   90.00
_cell.angle_beta   90.00
_cell.angle_gamma   90.00
#
_symmetry.space_group_name_H-M   'P 1'
#
loop_
_entity.id
_entity.type
_entity.pdbx_description
1 polymer ?
#
loop_
_entity_poly.entity_id
_entity_poly.type
_entity_poly.pdbx_seq_one_letter_code
_entity_poly.pdbx_strand_id
1 'polypeptide(L)' 'FQHPNPFPMSIRDNVLYGPSRMCKISRSEGDAICERTLSEAALWDEVKDKLDKSGLGLSGGQQQRL' A
#
# COMPACT_ATOMS: atom_id res chain seq x y z
N PHE A 1 -13.51 11.93 -13.40
CA PHE A 1 -12.32 11.60 -12.59
C PHE A 1 -11.90 10.17 -12.91
N GLN A 2 -10.60 9.91 -13.05
CA GLN A 2 -10.11 8.53 -13.18
C GLN A 2 -10.49 7.77 -11.91
N HIS A 3 -11.01 6.55 -12.06
CA HIS A 3 -11.37 5.71 -10.92
C HIS A 3 -10.09 5.03 -10.40
N PRO A 4 -9.76 5.14 -9.11
CA PRO A 4 -8.65 4.39 -8.55
C PRO A 4 -8.94 2.89 -8.68
N ASN A 5 -7.94 2.12 -9.10
CA ASN A 5 -8.07 0.66 -9.30
C ASN A 5 -7.01 -0.10 -8.48
N PRO A 6 -7.08 -0.05 -7.13
CA PRO A 6 -6.21 -0.85 -6.29
C PRO A 6 -6.48 -2.33 -6.52
N PHE A 7 -5.45 -3.15 -6.42
CA PHE A 7 -5.59 -4.60 -6.56
C PHE A 7 -6.39 -5.19 -5.37
N PRO A 8 -7.10 -6.31 -5.57
CA PRO A 8 -7.85 -7.02 -4.52
C PRO A 8 -6.90 -7.76 -3.54
N MET A 9 -5.93 -7.05 -3.00
CA MET A 9 -4.87 -7.52 -2.10
C MET A 9 -4.78 -6.61 -0.87
N SER A 10 -3.87 -6.93 0.06
CA SER A 10 -3.65 -6.07 1.23
C SER A 10 -3.05 -4.70 0.83
N ILE A 11 -3.13 -3.73 1.72
CA ILE A 11 -2.50 -2.41 1.53
C ILE A 11 -0.98 -2.59 1.34
N ARG A 12 -0.35 -3.43 2.16
CA ARG A 12 1.07 -3.78 2.03
C ARG A 12 1.37 -4.38 0.66
N ASP A 13 0.57 -5.34 0.22
CA ASP A 13 0.81 -6.03 -1.05
C ASP A 13 0.60 -5.12 -2.26
N ASN A 14 -0.32 -4.15 -2.18
CA ASN A 14 -0.48 -3.13 -3.23
C ASN A 14 0.81 -2.30 -3.38
N VAL A 15 1.39 -1.85 -2.27
CA VAL A 15 2.64 -1.07 -2.28
C VAL A 15 3.84 -1.90 -2.74
N LEU A 16 3.93 -3.15 -2.29
CA LEU A 16 5.06 -4.04 -2.60
C LEU A 16 4.90 -4.82 -3.90
N TYR A 17 3.79 -4.68 -4.63
CA TYR A 17 3.49 -5.49 -5.81
C TYR A 17 4.57 -5.41 -6.90
N GLY A 18 5.05 -4.19 -7.19
CA GLY A 18 6.14 -3.98 -8.15
C GLY A 18 7.47 -4.57 -7.66
N PRO A 19 7.98 -4.10 -6.51
CA PRO A 19 9.24 -4.57 -5.95
C PRO A 19 9.31 -6.09 -5.77
N SER A 20 8.25 -6.72 -5.23
CA SER A 20 8.21 -8.17 -4.97
C SER A 20 8.25 -9.04 -6.23
N ARG A 21 7.87 -8.49 -7.39
CA ARG A 21 8.01 -9.17 -8.69
C ARG A 21 9.44 -9.16 -9.24
N MET A 22 10.27 -8.21 -8.81
CA MET A 22 11.63 -8.02 -9.33
C MET A 22 12.69 -8.70 -8.46
N CYS A 23 12.48 -8.72 -7.15
CA CYS A 23 13.42 -9.31 -6.20
C CYS A 23 12.71 -9.91 -4.98
N LYS A 24 13.42 -10.81 -4.28
CA LYS A 24 12.99 -11.26 -2.95
C LYS A 24 13.26 -10.13 -1.96
N ILE A 25 12.23 -9.72 -1.25
CA ILE A 25 12.30 -8.65 -0.25
C ILE A 25 12.13 -9.29 1.12
N SER A 26 13.03 -8.96 2.04
CA SER A 26 12.87 -9.36 3.44
C SER A 26 11.69 -8.61 4.08
N ARG A 27 11.15 -9.15 5.17
CA ARG A 27 10.04 -8.50 5.88
C ARG A 27 10.39 -7.07 6.32
N SER A 28 11.58 -6.87 6.87
CA SER A 28 12.05 -5.56 7.34
C SER A 28 12.21 -4.55 6.20
N GLU A 29 12.69 -4.98 5.03
CA GLU A 29 12.79 -4.10 3.86
C GLU A 29 11.39 -3.74 3.34
N GLY A 30 10.47 -4.71 3.32
CA GLY A 30 9.08 -4.48 2.92
C GLY A 30 8.38 -3.48 3.83
N ASP A 31 8.56 -3.60 5.15
CA ASP A 31 7.97 -2.68 6.12
C ASP A 31 8.54 -1.26 5.96
N ALA A 32 9.86 -1.11 5.75
CA ALA A 32 10.48 0.19 5.50
C ALA A 32 10.02 0.84 4.18
N ILE A 33 9.84 0.06 3.12
CA ILE A 33 9.28 0.55 1.85
C ILE A 33 7.83 1.00 2.05
N CYS A 34 7.01 0.21 2.74
CA CYS A 34 5.63 0.58 3.03
C CYS A 34 5.53 1.88 3.81
N GLU A 35 6.27 2.03 4.89
CA GLU A 35 6.26 3.24 5.71
C GLU A 35 6.66 4.47 4.89
N ARG A 36 7.74 4.38 4.11
CA ARG A 36 8.21 5.49 3.27
C ARG A 36 7.18 5.86 2.20
N THR A 37 6.74 4.90 1.39
CA THR A 37 5.82 5.15 0.26
C THR A 37 4.48 5.70 0.75
N LEU A 38 3.92 5.12 1.82
CA LEU A 38 2.64 5.58 2.37
C LEU A 38 2.77 6.94 3.06
N SER A 39 3.93 7.28 3.62
CA SER A 39 4.17 8.61 4.18
C SER A 39 4.26 9.67 3.09
N GLU A 40 4.96 9.38 1.98
CA GLU A 40 5.03 10.26 0.80
C GLU A 40 3.65 10.46 0.16
N ALA A 41 2.78 9.45 0.19
CA ALA A 41 1.39 9.54 -0.24
C ALA A 41 0.46 10.18 0.80
N ALA A 42 0.99 10.67 1.93
CA ALA A 42 0.23 11.20 3.06
C ALA A 42 -0.86 10.24 3.60
N LEU A 43 -0.68 8.92 3.44
CA LEU A 43 -1.66 7.88 3.77
C LEU A 43 -1.25 7.07 5.02
N TRP A 44 0.02 7.12 5.43
CA TRP A 44 0.59 6.28 6.48
C TRP A 44 -0.20 6.28 7.79
N ASP A 45 -0.48 7.45 8.37
CA ASP A 45 -1.19 7.54 9.66
C ASP A 45 -2.61 6.98 9.61
N GLU A 46 -3.22 6.93 8.43
CA GLU A 46 -4.56 6.39 8.25
C GLU A 46 -4.55 4.86 8.09
N VAL A 47 -3.42 4.24 7.74
CA VAL A 47 -3.35 2.83 7.31
C VAL A 47 -2.33 1.95 8.03
N LYS A 48 -1.41 2.51 8.81
CA LYS A 48 -0.33 1.77 9.51
C LYS A 48 -0.81 0.58 10.34
N ASP A 49 -1.97 0.69 10.98
CA ASP A 49 -2.55 -0.37 11.82
C ASP A 49 -3.40 -1.40 11.03
N LYS A 50 -3.54 -1.21 9.72
CA LYS A 50 -4.38 -2.03 8.84
C LYS A 50 -3.66 -2.44 7.54
N LEU A 51 -2.33 -2.49 7.55
CA LEU A 51 -1.51 -2.86 6.38
C LEU A 51 -1.88 -4.22 5.79
N ASP A 52 -2.31 -5.17 6.63
CA ASP A 52 -2.74 -6.52 6.24
C ASP A 52 -4.21 -6.61 5.81
N LYS A 53 -4.94 -5.49 5.81
CA LYS A 53 -6.34 -5.43 5.34
C LYS A 53 -6.40 -5.11 3.85
N SER A 54 -7.49 -5.49 3.21
CA SER A 54 -7.72 -5.25 1.78
C SER A 54 -7.72 -3.76 1.44
N GLY A 55 -7.00 -3.38 0.38
CA GLY A 55 -6.98 -2.02 -0.16
C GLY A 55 -8.34 -1.54 -0.69
N LEU A 56 -9.23 -2.48 -1.06
CA LEU A 56 -10.60 -2.17 -1.50
C LEU A 56 -11.49 -1.59 -0.38
N GLY A 57 -11.12 -1.81 0.88
CA GLY A 57 -11.84 -1.27 2.04
C GLY A 57 -11.53 0.20 2.34
N LEU A 58 -10.61 0.82 1.61
CA LEU A 58 -10.27 2.23 1.75
C LEU A 58 -11.34 3.13 1.12
N SER A 59 -11.47 4.35 1.63
CA SER A 59 -12.32 5.37 0.99
C SER A 59 -11.79 5.73 -0.40
N GLY A 60 -12.61 6.28 -1.30
CA GLY A 60 -12.16 6.63 -2.66
C GLY A 60 -10.94 7.56 -2.70
N GLY A 61 -10.85 8.52 -1.77
CA GLY A 61 -9.68 9.41 -1.66
C GLY A 61 -8.44 8.74 -1.06
N GLN A 62 -8.62 7.70 -0.24
CA GLN A 62 -7.51 6.85 0.23
C GLN A 62 -7.05 5.91 -0.90
N GLN A 63 -7.98 5.32 -1.65
CA GLN A 63 -7.67 4.46 -2.80
C GLN A 63 -6.94 5.21 -3.93
N GLN A 64 -7.18 6.52 -4.07
CA GLN A 64 -6.45 7.35 -5.03
C GLN A 64 -4.99 7.61 -4.64
N ARG A 65 -4.67 7.46 -3.35
CA ARG A 65 -3.32 7.64 -2.79
C ARG A 65 -2.58 6.32 -2.59
N LEU A 66 -3.30 5.21 -2.50
CA LEU A 66 -2.76 3.84 -2.46
C LEU A 66 -2.30 3.39 -3.84
#